data_AF-A0A8A6VPP3-F1
#
_entry.id   AF-A0A8A6VPP3-F1
#
_cell.length_a   1.000
_cell.length_b   1.000
_cell.length_c   1.000
_cell.angle_alpha   90.00
_cell.angle_beta   90.00
_cell.angle_gamma   90.00
#
_symmetry.space_group_name_H-M   'P 1'
#
loop_
_entity.id
_entity.type
_entity.pdbx_description
1 polymer ?
#
loop_
_entity_poly.entity_id
_entity_poly.type
_entity_poly.pdbx_seq_one_letter_code
_entity_poly.pdbx_strand_id
1 'polypeptide(L)'
;MVRITFGGDTLKDFASGGRDQRFKLFLPHPHQDAPIVPVEAGEEWFPVWRAMDPAVRAVMRSYTVREQRREPEEVDVDFALHGADPTGADASGGPAGGPASRWAVRARPGDRAMLLGPVAPDNGGVDFRPPPGTDWVLIAADETALPAVAGILEWLPAGIGAKVWIEAQHAEDLQQLPTDADAEIVWLVRDGADPTARARPSSWTAYATRRSPRAPRTPGSRARPVRSAHCAATSYASAATTARRSPSPATGGWARPTTSSSRRP
;
A
#
# COMPACT_ATOMS: atom_id res chain seq x y z
N MET A 1 -7.56 -4.86 8.20
CA MET A 1 -7.50 -4.29 6.82
C MET A 1 -8.73 -4.68 6.00
N VAL A 2 -9.11 -3.93 4.95
CA VAL A 2 -10.19 -4.31 4.00
C VAL A 2 -9.72 -4.15 2.56
N ARG A 3 -9.95 -5.15 1.71
CA ARG A 3 -9.71 -5.08 0.26
C ARG A 3 -10.94 -4.55 -0.47
N ILE A 4 -10.73 -3.60 -1.39
CA ILE A 4 -11.75 -3.09 -2.31
C ILE A 4 -11.23 -3.25 -3.74
N THR A 5 -12.03 -3.89 -4.57
CA THR A 5 -11.76 -4.09 -6.00
C THR A 5 -12.44 -2.98 -6.80
N PHE A 6 -11.67 -2.24 -7.59
CA PHE A 6 -12.17 -1.26 -8.54
C PHE A 6 -12.21 -1.87 -9.93
N GLY A 7 -13.38 -1.85 -10.58
CA GLY A 7 -13.54 -2.20 -11.98
C GLY A 7 -13.81 -0.97 -12.85
N GLY A 8 -14.01 -1.18 -14.15
CA GLY A 8 -14.47 -0.18 -15.13
C GLY A 8 -13.65 -0.17 -16.41
N ASP A 9 -14.30 0.06 -17.56
CA ASP A 9 -13.69 -0.09 -18.89
C ASP A 9 -12.45 0.79 -19.13
N THR A 10 -12.30 1.91 -18.40
CA THR A 10 -11.13 2.78 -18.51
C THR A 10 -9.89 2.21 -17.81
N LEU A 11 -10.01 1.11 -17.05
CA LEU A 11 -8.86 0.44 -16.44
C LEU A 11 -8.03 -0.35 -17.45
N LYS A 12 -8.54 -0.57 -18.68
CA LYS A 12 -7.78 -1.18 -19.79
C LYS A 12 -6.43 -0.49 -20.02
N ASP A 13 -6.38 0.83 -19.86
CA ASP A 13 -5.18 1.64 -20.09
C ASP A 13 -4.31 1.75 -18.83
N PHE A 14 -4.82 1.36 -17.65
CA PHE A 14 -4.03 1.33 -16.42
C PHE A 14 -2.95 0.25 -16.54
N ALA A 15 -1.71 0.55 -16.15
CA ALA A 15 -0.60 -0.38 -16.27
C ALA A 15 0.32 -0.31 -15.04
N SER A 16 0.00 -1.15 -14.04
CA SER A 16 0.80 -1.29 -12.83
C SER A 16 2.20 -1.84 -13.14
N GLY A 17 3.23 -1.26 -12.51
CA GLY A 17 4.59 -1.79 -12.51
C GLY A 17 4.85 -2.87 -11.46
N GLY A 18 3.80 -3.34 -10.76
CA GLY A 18 3.87 -4.28 -9.63
C GLY A 18 4.58 -3.69 -8.41
N ARG A 19 5.12 -4.56 -7.54
CA ARG A 19 5.91 -4.18 -6.36
C ARG A 19 5.15 -3.23 -5.43
N ASP A 20 5.63 -2.00 -5.29
CA ASP A 20 5.09 -0.94 -4.46
C ASP A 20 4.35 0.14 -5.26
N GLN A 21 3.88 -0.18 -6.47
CA GLN A 21 3.17 0.75 -7.35
C GLN A 21 2.13 1.59 -6.60
N ARG A 22 2.41 2.89 -6.47
CA ARG A 22 1.47 3.87 -5.94
C ARG A 22 0.62 4.49 -7.05
N PHE A 23 -0.59 4.86 -6.71
CA PHE A 23 -1.49 5.67 -7.54
C PHE A 23 -2.19 6.71 -6.66
N LYS A 24 -2.97 7.62 -7.27
CA LYS A 24 -3.84 8.55 -6.54
C LYS A 24 -5.28 8.08 -6.62
N LEU A 25 -5.90 7.93 -5.45
CA LEU A 25 -7.30 7.64 -5.28
C LEU A 25 -8.04 8.92 -4.89
N PHE A 26 -9.14 9.19 -5.58
CA PHE A 26 -10.03 10.31 -5.30
C PHE A 26 -11.38 9.77 -4.82
N LEU A 27 -11.77 10.19 -3.63
CA LEU A 27 -12.98 9.75 -2.96
C LEU A 27 -14.00 10.90 -2.84
N PRO A 28 -15.30 10.62 -2.97
CA PRO A 28 -16.34 11.61 -2.75
C PRO A 28 -16.41 12.03 -1.28
N HIS A 29 -16.94 13.24 -1.03
CA HIS A 29 -17.43 13.58 0.30
C HIS A 29 -18.72 12.81 0.61
N PRO A 30 -19.11 12.64 1.90
CA PRO A 30 -20.32 11.88 2.27
C PRO A 30 -21.64 12.39 1.67
N HIS A 31 -21.68 13.64 1.20
CA HIS A 31 -22.84 14.27 0.57
C HIS A 31 -22.78 14.25 -0.97
N GLN A 32 -21.83 13.52 -1.56
CA GLN A 32 -21.59 13.42 -3.00
C GLN A 32 -21.61 11.96 -3.44
N ASP A 33 -22.27 11.67 -4.57
CA ASP A 33 -22.32 10.31 -5.12
C ASP A 33 -21.07 9.94 -5.94
N ALA A 34 -20.24 10.93 -6.30
CA ALA A 34 -19.03 10.75 -7.09
C ALA A 34 -17.96 11.78 -6.71
N PRO A 35 -16.66 11.43 -6.83
CA PRO A 35 -15.58 12.38 -6.60
C PRO A 35 -15.59 13.47 -7.68
N ILE A 36 -15.43 14.72 -7.26
CA ILE A 36 -15.29 15.86 -8.18
C ILE A 36 -13.81 16.18 -8.37
N VAL A 37 -13.32 15.94 -9.60
CA VAL A 37 -11.95 16.26 -10.03
C VAL A 37 -12.04 17.02 -11.36
N PRO A 38 -11.36 18.17 -11.53
CA PRO A 38 -11.49 19.02 -12.71
C PRO A 38 -10.62 18.49 -13.86
N VAL A 39 -10.97 17.32 -14.39
CA VAL A 39 -10.18 16.66 -15.44
C VAL A 39 -10.22 17.42 -16.76
N GLU A 40 -11.27 18.21 -16.98
CA GLU A 40 -11.44 19.08 -18.15
C GLU A 40 -10.37 20.18 -18.21
N ALA A 41 -9.71 20.48 -17.09
CA ALA A 41 -8.58 21.41 -17.04
C ALA A 41 -7.27 20.82 -17.60
N GLY A 42 -7.26 19.54 -18.03
CA GLY A 42 -6.09 18.90 -18.62
C GLY A 42 -4.89 18.93 -17.67
N GLU A 43 -3.72 19.37 -18.15
CA GLU A 43 -2.50 19.49 -17.34
C GLU A 43 -2.66 20.42 -16.11
N GLU A 44 -3.61 21.36 -16.15
CA GLU A 44 -3.88 22.30 -15.05
C GLU A 44 -4.86 21.73 -14.00
N TRP A 45 -5.26 20.46 -14.12
CA TRP A 45 -6.20 19.82 -13.19
C TRP A 45 -5.77 19.98 -11.73
N PHE A 46 -4.47 19.88 -11.42
CA PHE A 46 -3.99 19.91 -10.05
C PHE A 46 -4.04 21.32 -9.42
N PRO A 47 -3.52 22.38 -10.07
CA PRO A 47 -3.79 23.76 -9.64
C PRO A 47 -5.27 24.08 -9.48
N VAL A 48 -6.13 23.67 -10.43
CA VAL A 48 -7.58 23.90 -10.35
C VAL A 48 -8.19 23.15 -9.17
N TRP A 49 -7.88 21.85 -9.00
CA TRP A 49 -8.32 21.05 -7.86
C TRP A 49 -7.86 21.67 -6.53
N ARG A 50 -6.66 22.25 -6.47
CA ARG A 50 -6.16 22.92 -5.27
C ARG A 50 -6.92 24.20 -4.93
N ALA A 51 -7.44 24.91 -5.93
CA ALA A 51 -8.19 26.15 -5.76
C ALA A 51 -9.68 25.94 -5.46
N MET A 52 -10.22 24.76 -5.76
CA MET A 52 -11.61 24.40 -5.44
C MET A 52 -11.88 24.38 -3.93
N ASP A 53 -13.14 24.61 -3.57
CA ASP A 53 -13.64 24.46 -2.20
C ASP A 53 -13.27 23.08 -1.64
N PRO A 54 -12.58 22.99 -0.48
CA PRO A 54 -12.26 21.74 0.20
C PRO A 54 -13.47 20.87 0.56
N ALA A 55 -14.68 21.42 0.63
CA ALA A 55 -15.92 20.68 0.83
C ALA A 55 -16.46 20.05 -0.46
N VAL A 56 -15.98 20.49 -1.62
CA VAL A 56 -16.45 20.07 -2.95
C VAL A 56 -15.44 19.17 -3.65
N ARG A 57 -14.15 19.53 -3.63
CA ARG A 57 -13.11 18.78 -4.34
C ARG A 57 -12.92 17.40 -3.73
N ALA A 58 -12.71 16.39 -4.58
CA ALA A 58 -12.52 15.03 -4.11
C ALA A 58 -11.35 14.89 -3.12
N VAL A 59 -11.51 14.03 -2.13
CA VAL A 59 -10.46 13.68 -1.17
C VAL A 59 -9.40 12.84 -1.89
N MET A 60 -8.22 13.43 -2.11
CA MET A 60 -7.09 12.74 -2.75
C MET A 60 -6.22 12.01 -1.72
N ARG A 61 -5.95 10.72 -1.95
CA ARG A 61 -5.04 9.90 -1.14
C ARG A 61 -4.12 9.06 -2.02
N SER A 62 -2.97 8.68 -1.48
CA SER A 62 -2.08 7.71 -2.12
C SER A 62 -2.36 6.32 -1.57
N TYR A 63 -2.46 5.36 -2.49
CA TYR A 63 -2.64 3.95 -2.20
C TYR A 63 -1.71 3.11 -3.08
N THR A 64 -1.47 1.88 -2.67
CA THR A 64 -0.72 0.88 -3.43
C THR A 64 -1.68 0.02 -4.23
N VAL A 65 -1.33 -0.28 -5.48
CA VAL A 65 -1.99 -1.31 -6.29
C VAL A 65 -1.59 -2.66 -5.68
N ARG A 66 -2.53 -3.36 -5.05
CA ARG A 66 -2.25 -4.69 -4.52
C ARG A 66 -2.20 -5.72 -5.64
N GLU A 67 -3.16 -5.68 -6.55
CA GLU A 67 -3.25 -6.58 -7.69
C GLU A 67 -3.92 -5.86 -8.85
N GLN A 68 -3.50 -6.15 -10.08
CA GLN A 68 -4.18 -5.74 -11.29
C GLN A 68 -4.52 -6.98 -12.13
N ARG A 69 -5.81 -7.19 -12.41
CA ARG A 69 -6.31 -8.22 -13.32
C ARG A 69 -6.76 -7.57 -14.63
N ARG A 70 -6.67 -8.34 -15.72
CA ARG A 70 -7.03 -7.91 -17.09
C ARG A 70 -8.37 -8.47 -17.57
N GLU A 71 -8.81 -9.59 -17.00
CA GLU A 71 -10.05 -10.26 -17.40
C GLU A 71 -10.86 -10.68 -16.16
N PRO A 72 -11.80 -9.83 -15.69
CA PRO A 72 -12.07 -8.46 -16.14
C PRO A 72 -10.98 -7.45 -15.71
N GLU A 73 -10.99 -6.26 -16.31
CA GLU A 73 -10.10 -5.16 -15.92
C GLU A 73 -10.43 -4.68 -14.50
N GLU A 74 -9.58 -5.04 -13.55
CA GLU A 74 -9.79 -4.79 -12.13
C GLU A 74 -8.49 -4.41 -11.42
N VAL A 75 -8.60 -3.55 -10.42
CA VAL A 75 -7.51 -3.16 -9.53
C VAL A 75 -7.94 -3.37 -8.08
N ASP A 76 -7.20 -4.19 -7.36
CA ASP A 76 -7.38 -4.38 -5.92
C ASP A 76 -6.57 -3.38 -5.12
N VAL A 77 -7.20 -2.83 -4.09
CA VAL A 77 -6.60 -1.87 -3.18
C VAL A 77 -6.95 -2.25 -1.75
N ASP A 78 -5.92 -2.32 -0.92
CA ASP A 78 -6.05 -2.67 0.48
C ASP A 78 -6.07 -1.39 1.35
N PHE A 79 -7.10 -1.25 2.18
CA PHE A 79 -7.33 -0.11 3.07
C PHE A 79 -7.03 -0.49 4.53
N ALA A 80 -6.03 0.16 5.11
CA ALA A 80 -5.83 0.15 6.55
C ALA A 80 -6.92 0.98 7.25
N LEU A 81 -7.64 0.36 8.19
CA LEU A 81 -8.80 0.94 8.86
C LEU A 81 -8.41 1.58 10.20
N HIS A 82 -7.58 2.61 10.17
CA HIS A 82 -7.15 3.26 11.42
C HIS A 82 -8.28 4.09 12.05
N GLY A 83 -8.56 3.80 13.32
CA GLY A 83 -9.41 4.64 14.16
C GLY A 83 -10.85 4.82 13.66
N ALA A 84 -11.27 4.09 12.63
CA ALA A 84 -12.65 4.09 12.16
C ALA A 84 -13.45 3.12 13.03
N ASP A 85 -13.84 3.58 14.21
CA ASP A 85 -14.82 2.85 15.03
C ASP A 85 -16.18 2.88 14.29
N PRO A 86 -16.89 1.75 14.12
CA PRO A 86 -18.27 1.73 13.64
C PRO A 86 -19.23 2.63 14.44
N THR A 87 -18.92 3.00 15.70
CA THR A 87 -19.70 3.96 16.51
C THR A 87 -19.54 5.42 16.05
N GLY A 88 -18.46 5.73 15.32
CA GLY A 88 -18.35 6.95 14.51
C GLY A 88 -17.69 8.17 15.17
N ALA A 89 -17.35 8.17 16.46
CA ALA A 89 -16.74 9.31 17.14
C ALA A 89 -15.35 8.96 17.74
N ASP A 90 -14.35 9.83 17.55
CA ASP A 90 -13.08 9.73 18.26
C ASP A 90 -13.18 10.35 19.68
N ALA A 91 -12.10 10.27 20.44
CA ALA A 91 -12.02 10.82 21.79
C ALA A 91 -12.27 12.34 21.88
N SER A 92 -12.27 13.06 20.75
CA SER A 92 -12.60 14.49 20.66
C SER A 92 -14.06 14.76 20.29
N GLY A 93 -14.87 13.72 20.08
CA GLY A 93 -16.24 13.83 19.59
C GLY A 93 -16.35 14.11 18.09
N GLY A 94 -15.22 14.12 17.36
CA GLY A 94 -15.15 14.25 15.91
C GLY A 94 -15.26 12.90 15.20
N PRO A 95 -15.46 12.87 13.88
CA PRO A 95 -15.60 11.62 13.15
C PRO A 95 -14.31 10.79 13.20
N ALA A 96 -14.41 9.59 13.77
CA ALA A 96 -13.27 8.70 14.00
C ALA A 96 -12.60 8.23 12.69
N GLY A 97 -11.27 8.20 12.66
CA GLY A 97 -10.48 7.74 11.54
C GLY A 97 -10.37 8.72 10.36
N GLY A 98 -9.44 8.48 9.43
CA GLY A 98 -9.24 9.34 8.25
C GLY A 98 -10.38 9.21 7.22
N PRO A 99 -10.56 10.19 6.32
CA PRO A 99 -11.66 10.19 5.36
C PRO A 99 -11.70 8.94 4.46
N ALA A 100 -10.54 8.40 4.07
CA ALA A 100 -10.48 7.20 3.26
C ALA A 100 -10.81 5.92 4.06
N SER A 101 -10.37 5.81 5.32
CA SER A 101 -10.78 4.70 6.20
C SER A 101 -12.30 4.74 6.47
N ARG A 102 -12.87 5.93 6.69
CA ARG A 102 -14.33 6.09 6.85
C ARG A 102 -15.12 5.72 5.59
N TRP A 103 -14.62 6.12 4.42
CA TRP A 103 -15.22 5.71 3.15
C TRP A 103 -15.15 4.19 2.97
N ALA A 104 -13.97 3.59 3.17
CA ALA A 104 -13.74 2.15 2.99
C ALA A 104 -14.60 1.27 3.92
N VAL A 105 -14.86 1.70 5.15
CA VAL A 105 -15.77 0.99 6.08
C VAL A 105 -17.20 0.94 5.55
N ARG A 106 -17.64 1.98 4.84
CA ARG A 106 -19.01 2.13 4.34
C ARG A 106 -19.17 1.73 2.88
N ALA A 107 -18.06 1.47 2.18
CA ALA A 107 -18.04 1.19 0.76
C ALA A 107 -18.93 0.00 0.40
N ARG A 108 -19.73 0.17 -0.66
CA ARG A 108 -20.66 -0.82 -1.19
C ARG A 108 -20.42 -1.02 -2.69
N PRO A 109 -20.88 -2.15 -3.25
CA PRO A 109 -20.90 -2.33 -4.70
C PRO A 109 -21.59 -1.14 -5.39
N GLY A 110 -20.96 -0.55 -6.39
CA GLY A 110 -21.46 0.62 -7.13
C GLY A 110 -21.01 1.99 -6.61
N ASP A 111 -20.39 2.09 -5.43
CA ASP A 111 -19.83 3.35 -4.95
C ASP A 111 -18.70 3.84 -5.87
N ARG A 112 -18.72 5.11 -6.24
CA ARG A 112 -17.80 5.67 -7.23
C ARG A 112 -16.54 6.25 -6.59
N ALA A 113 -15.40 5.97 -7.21
CA ALA A 113 -14.10 6.59 -6.92
C ALA A 113 -13.40 6.88 -8.25
N MET A 114 -12.35 7.72 -8.23
CA MET A 114 -11.52 7.96 -9.41
C MET A 114 -10.07 7.58 -9.12
N LEU A 115 -9.45 6.89 -10.06
CA LEU A 115 -8.06 6.44 -9.99
C LEU A 115 -7.24 7.23 -11.00
N LEU A 116 -6.19 7.90 -10.53
CA LEU A 116 -5.14 8.45 -11.37
C LEU A 116 -3.89 7.58 -11.17
N GLY A 117 -3.58 6.77 -12.17
CA GLY A 117 -2.47 5.84 -12.16
C GLY A 117 -1.69 5.83 -13.47
N PRO A 118 -0.65 5.00 -13.54
CA PRO A 118 0.21 4.91 -14.71
C PRO A 118 -0.49 4.26 -15.90
N VAL A 119 -0.11 4.66 -17.10
CA VAL A 119 -0.47 4.01 -18.38
C VAL A 119 0.68 3.22 -19.01
N ALA A 120 1.80 3.13 -18.30
CA ALA A 120 2.95 2.31 -18.67
C ALA A 120 3.53 1.63 -17.41
N PRO A 121 3.93 0.34 -17.48
CA PRO A 121 4.46 -0.38 -16.33
C PRO A 121 5.74 0.24 -15.76
N ASP A 122 6.62 0.80 -16.60
CA ASP A 122 7.77 1.58 -16.12
C ASP A 122 7.36 3.03 -15.91
N ASN A 123 7.20 3.43 -14.65
CA ASN A 123 6.69 4.74 -14.29
C ASN A 123 7.27 5.23 -12.96
N GLY A 124 7.06 6.51 -12.64
CA GLY A 124 7.56 7.12 -11.41
C GLY A 124 6.88 6.62 -10.13
N GLY A 125 5.78 5.87 -10.23
CA GLY A 125 4.98 5.39 -9.10
C GLY A 125 5.50 4.13 -8.41
N VAL A 126 6.55 3.51 -8.93
CA VAL A 126 7.25 2.37 -8.30
C VAL A 126 8.56 2.87 -7.71
N ASP A 127 8.72 2.78 -6.39
CA ASP A 127 9.94 3.24 -5.71
C ASP A 127 10.94 2.08 -5.50
N PHE A 128 10.45 0.85 -5.33
CA PHE A 128 11.28 -0.33 -5.16
C PHE A 128 11.99 -0.74 -6.46
N ARG A 129 13.20 -0.22 -6.64
CA ARG A 129 14.10 -0.48 -7.76
C ARG A 129 15.49 -0.85 -7.24
N PRO A 130 15.70 -2.08 -6.72
CA PRO A 130 17.01 -2.49 -6.23
C PRO A 130 18.05 -2.43 -7.37
N PRO A 131 19.27 -1.92 -7.13
CA PRO A 131 20.33 -1.90 -8.14
C PRO A 131 20.64 -3.31 -8.67
N PRO A 132 21.10 -3.45 -9.93
CA PRO A 132 21.56 -4.73 -10.45
C PRO A 132 22.61 -5.36 -9.54
N GLY A 133 22.54 -6.67 -9.30
CA GLY A 133 23.45 -7.40 -8.40
C GLY A 133 23.22 -7.13 -6.92
N THR A 134 21.98 -6.84 -6.52
CA THR A 134 21.56 -6.84 -5.11
C THR A 134 21.44 -8.28 -4.63
N ASP A 135 22.15 -8.64 -3.56
CA ASP A 135 22.16 -10.01 -3.02
C ASP A 135 21.06 -10.25 -1.98
N TRP A 136 20.59 -9.17 -1.32
CA TRP A 136 19.54 -9.23 -0.31
C TRP A 136 18.87 -7.86 -0.08
N VAL A 137 17.68 -7.86 0.52
CA VAL A 137 16.91 -6.63 0.81
C VAL A 137 16.41 -6.58 2.25
N LEU A 138 16.34 -5.35 2.80
CA LEU A 138 15.69 -5.05 4.08
C LEU A 138 14.40 -4.25 3.83
N ILE A 139 13.28 -4.74 4.34
CA ILE A 139 11.98 -4.08 4.27
C ILE A 139 11.50 -3.83 5.69
N ALA A 140 11.15 -2.58 5.99
CA ALA A 140 10.49 -2.20 7.24
C ALA A 140 9.21 -1.47 6.89
N ALA A 141 8.09 -1.86 7.51
CA ALA A 141 6.76 -1.38 7.17
C ALA A 141 5.84 -1.37 8.38
N ASP A 142 4.79 -0.57 8.32
CA ASP A 142 3.59 -0.74 9.15
C ASP A 142 2.44 -1.32 8.32
N GLU A 143 1.26 -1.45 8.91
CA GLU A 143 0.10 -2.02 8.24
C GLU A 143 -0.34 -1.24 6.99
N THR A 144 0.04 0.05 6.84
CA THR A 144 -0.30 0.86 5.66
C THR A 144 0.55 0.52 4.45
N ALA A 145 1.79 0.09 4.68
CA ALA A 145 2.73 -0.31 3.65
C ALA A 145 2.67 -1.81 3.34
N LEU A 146 1.88 -2.59 4.10
CA LEU A 146 1.74 -4.02 3.91
C LEU A 146 1.39 -4.45 2.47
N PRO A 147 0.52 -3.74 1.72
CA PRO A 147 0.25 -4.10 0.32
C PRO A 147 1.48 -3.97 -0.58
N ALA A 148 2.33 -2.97 -0.32
CA ALA A 148 3.60 -2.78 -1.03
C ALA A 148 4.61 -3.87 -0.64
N VAL A 149 4.69 -4.24 0.64
CA VAL A 149 5.53 -5.37 1.09
C VAL A 149 5.12 -6.66 0.38
N ALA A 150 3.83 -6.96 0.32
CA ALA A 150 3.31 -8.13 -0.38
C ALA A 150 3.70 -8.13 -1.85
N GLY A 151 3.49 -7.01 -2.56
CA GLY A 151 3.84 -6.91 -3.99
C GLY A 151 5.35 -6.97 -4.25
N ILE A 152 6.18 -6.44 -3.33
CA ILE A 152 7.64 -6.58 -3.42
C ILE A 152 8.05 -8.04 -3.24
N LEU A 153 7.55 -8.71 -2.20
CA LEU A 153 7.89 -10.09 -1.89
C LEU A 153 7.45 -11.09 -2.99
N GLU A 154 6.32 -10.80 -3.64
CA GLU A 154 5.80 -11.53 -4.80
C GLU A 154 6.67 -11.32 -6.05
N TRP A 155 7.32 -10.17 -6.17
CA TRP A 155 8.18 -9.84 -7.32
C TRP A 155 9.64 -10.31 -7.15
N LEU A 156 10.11 -10.48 -5.92
CA LEU A 156 11.49 -10.87 -5.65
C LEU A 156 11.83 -12.23 -6.27
N PRO A 157 13.01 -12.38 -6.93
CA PRO A 157 13.43 -13.66 -7.47
C PRO A 157 13.59 -14.73 -6.40
N ALA A 158 13.37 -16.00 -6.78
CA ALA A 158 13.56 -17.11 -5.86
C ALA A 158 14.98 -17.15 -5.26
N GLY A 159 15.08 -17.42 -3.95
CA GLY A 159 16.35 -17.53 -3.22
C GLY A 159 17.10 -16.23 -2.94
N ILE A 160 16.57 -15.05 -3.33
CA ILE A 160 17.16 -13.79 -2.86
C ILE A 160 16.90 -13.64 -1.36
N GLY A 161 17.90 -13.19 -0.59
CA GLY A 161 17.69 -12.95 0.84
C GLY A 161 16.75 -11.76 1.05
N ALA A 162 15.69 -11.94 1.85
CA ALA A 162 14.84 -10.83 2.27
C ALA A 162 14.71 -10.83 3.78
N LYS A 163 14.87 -9.65 4.40
CA LYS A 163 14.58 -9.48 5.82
C LYS A 163 13.49 -8.43 5.97
N VAL A 164 12.40 -8.80 6.64
CA VAL A 164 11.16 -8.03 6.63
C VAL A 164 10.67 -7.84 8.06
N TRP A 165 10.49 -6.59 8.47
CA TRP A 165 9.86 -6.24 9.75
C TRP A 165 8.58 -5.48 9.48
N ILE A 166 7.48 -5.97 10.03
CA ILE A 166 6.15 -5.40 9.82
C ILE A 166 5.53 -5.11 11.17
N GLU A 167 5.22 -3.84 11.41
CA GLU A 167 4.42 -3.43 12.54
C GLU A 167 2.93 -3.65 12.23
N ALA A 168 2.22 -4.32 13.14
CA ALA A 168 0.77 -4.54 13.05
C ALA A 168 0.08 -4.00 14.31
N GLN A 169 -1.15 -3.54 14.14
CA GLN A 169 -1.95 -3.07 15.28
C GLN A 169 -2.31 -4.24 16.20
N HIS A 170 -2.96 -5.25 15.62
CA HIS A 170 -3.50 -6.40 16.33
C HIS A 170 -2.89 -7.69 15.79
N ALA A 171 -2.91 -8.75 16.61
CA ALA A 171 -2.45 -10.07 16.18
C ALA A 171 -3.31 -10.63 15.02
N GLU A 172 -4.57 -10.22 14.92
CA GLU A 172 -5.47 -10.62 13.83
C GLU A 172 -5.12 -9.97 12.48
N ASP A 173 -4.30 -8.91 12.44
CA ASP A 173 -3.90 -8.25 11.19
C ASP A 173 -2.72 -8.96 10.48
N LEU A 174 -2.12 -9.96 11.13
CA LEU A 174 -1.04 -10.78 10.55
C LEU A 174 -1.54 -11.55 9.33
N GLN A 175 -0.75 -11.50 8.26
CA GLN A 175 -1.08 -12.13 6.99
C GLN A 175 0.06 -13.04 6.51
N GLN A 176 -0.30 -14.12 5.84
CA GLN A 176 0.66 -14.88 5.05
C GLN A 176 1.02 -14.05 3.81
N LEU A 177 2.31 -13.81 3.62
CA LEU A 177 2.80 -13.03 2.49
C LEU A 177 3.35 -13.95 1.40
N PRO A 178 3.00 -13.73 0.13
CA PRO A 178 3.51 -14.53 -0.99
C PRO A 178 4.99 -14.20 -1.19
N THR A 179 5.83 -15.24 -1.31
CA THR A 179 7.23 -15.06 -1.68
C THR A 179 7.88 -16.37 -2.10
N ASP A 180 8.73 -16.29 -3.12
CA ASP A 180 9.69 -17.36 -3.46
C ASP A 180 11.11 -17.01 -2.94
N ALA A 181 11.29 -15.83 -2.34
CA ALA A 181 12.55 -15.38 -1.77
C ALA A 181 12.90 -16.14 -0.48
N ASP A 182 14.17 -16.14 -0.10
CA ASP A 182 14.63 -16.62 1.21
C ASP A 182 14.32 -15.55 2.26
N ALA A 183 13.02 -15.41 2.59
CA ALA A 183 12.48 -14.32 3.40
C ALA A 183 12.41 -14.68 4.90
N GLU A 184 13.06 -13.88 5.72
CA GLU A 184 12.86 -13.80 7.16
C GLU A 184 11.83 -12.70 7.45
N ILE A 185 10.60 -13.07 7.81
CA ILE A 185 9.49 -12.14 8.08
C ILE A 185 9.17 -12.11 9.57
N VAL A 186 9.32 -10.94 10.18
CA VAL A 186 9.08 -10.68 11.60
C VAL A 186 7.94 -9.69 11.77
N TRP A 187 6.94 -10.07 12.56
CA TRP A 187 5.81 -9.22 12.90
C TRP A 187 5.98 -8.61 14.29
N LEU A 188 5.73 -7.31 14.42
CA LEU A 188 5.76 -6.54 15.66
C LEU A 188 4.32 -6.10 15.97
N VAL A 189 3.65 -6.82 16.86
CA VAL A 189 2.27 -6.50 17.26
C VAL A 189 2.29 -5.44 18.37
N ARG A 190 1.54 -4.35 18.18
CA ARG A 190 1.47 -3.24 19.14
C ARG A 190 0.72 -3.57 20.43
N ASP A 191 -0.28 -4.45 20.38
CA ASP A 191 -1.03 -4.85 21.57
C ASP A 191 -0.10 -5.44 22.65
N GLY A 192 0.05 -4.72 23.76
CA GLY A 192 0.92 -5.07 24.88
C GLY A 192 2.18 -4.22 25.04
N ALA A 193 2.44 -3.25 24.16
CA ALA A 193 3.54 -2.28 24.33
C ALA A 193 3.05 -0.96 24.97
N ASP A 194 3.81 -0.46 25.95
CA ASP A 194 3.52 0.80 26.65
C ASP A 194 3.42 1.98 25.65
N PRO A 195 2.30 2.72 25.62
CA PRO A 195 2.07 3.83 24.68
C PRO A 195 3.09 4.98 24.81
N THR A 196 3.93 5.00 25.84
CA THR A 196 4.98 6.00 26.06
C THR A 196 6.29 5.75 25.30
N ALA A 197 6.50 4.56 24.69
CA ALA A 197 7.71 4.23 23.92
C ALA A 197 7.76 4.86 22.51
N ARG A 198 7.03 5.95 22.27
CA ARG A 198 6.74 6.50 20.94
C ARG A 198 7.82 7.48 20.47
N ALA A 199 8.84 6.98 19.78
CA ALA A 199 9.63 7.78 18.83
C ALA A 199 9.31 7.30 17.41
N ARG A 200 8.47 8.05 16.69
CA ARG A 200 8.06 7.73 15.31
C ARG A 200 9.09 8.33 14.33
N PRO A 201 9.78 7.54 13.47
CA PRO A 201 10.26 8.08 12.21
C PRO A 201 9.04 8.30 11.30
N SER A 202 8.92 9.47 10.68
CA SER A 202 7.78 9.86 9.84
C SER A 202 7.74 9.18 8.46
N SER A 203 8.62 8.23 8.20
CA SER A 203 8.71 7.49 6.93
C SER A 203 9.57 6.24 7.13
N TRP A 204 9.01 5.06 6.89
CA TRP A 204 9.78 3.83 6.78
C TRP A 204 10.28 3.68 5.35
N THR A 205 11.59 3.49 5.19
CA THR A 205 12.27 3.35 3.90
C THR A 205 12.78 1.92 3.78
N ALA A 206 12.49 1.24 2.67
CA ALA A 206 13.15 -0.03 2.35
C ALA A 206 14.61 0.24 1.98
N TYR A 207 15.54 -0.51 2.59
CA TYR A 207 16.96 -0.40 2.30
C TYR A 207 17.43 -1.68 1.57
N ALA A 208 17.91 -1.53 0.33
CA ALA A 208 18.61 -2.61 -0.36
C ALA A 208 20.12 -2.43 -0.15
N THR A 209 20.84 -3.50 0.19
CA THR A 209 22.31 -3.43 0.30
C THR A 209 22.97 -4.56 -0.46
N ARG A 210 24.16 -4.31 -0.99
CA ARG A 210 25.01 -5.32 -1.62
C ARG A 210 25.96 -5.90 -0.58
N ARG A 211 26.19 -7.21 -0.58
CA ARG A 211 27.24 -7.80 0.24
C ARG A 211 28.58 -7.51 -0.45
N SER A 212 29.35 -6.56 0.08
CA SER A 212 30.70 -6.29 -0.44
C SER A 212 31.60 -7.49 -0.11
N PRO A 213 32.30 -8.12 -1.08
CA PRO A 213 33.52 -8.85 -0.76
C PRO A 213 34.51 -7.82 -0.20
N ARG A 214 35.06 -8.04 1.00
CA ARG A 214 36.06 -7.15 1.60
C ARG A 214 37.15 -6.80 0.56
N ALA A 215 37.16 -5.54 0.11
CA ALA A 215 38.22 -4.95 -0.70
C ALA A 215 38.32 -3.44 -0.41
N PRO A 216 39.51 -2.81 -0.58
CA PRO A 216 39.89 -1.57 0.10
C PRO A 216 39.16 -0.33 -0.44
N ARG A 217 38.97 0.67 0.44
CA ARG A 217 38.29 1.94 0.16
C ARG A 217 39.04 2.78 -0.88
N THR A 218 38.30 3.28 -1.87
CA THR A 218 38.68 4.48 -2.65
C THR A 218 37.51 5.46 -2.66
N PRO A 219 37.70 6.75 -2.33
CA PRO A 219 36.61 7.71 -2.28
C PRO A 219 36.38 8.39 -3.65
N GLY A 220 35.11 8.53 -4.03
CA GLY A 220 34.68 9.55 -4.99
C GLY A 220 33.77 9.06 -6.11
N SER A 221 32.46 9.19 -5.95
CA SER A 221 31.61 9.80 -6.98
C SER A 221 30.24 10.16 -6.38
N ARG A 222 29.77 11.36 -6.70
CA ARG A 222 28.48 11.91 -6.27
C ARG A 222 27.38 11.39 -7.19
N ALA A 223 26.25 10.95 -6.62
CA ALA A 223 25.04 10.68 -7.38
C ALA A 223 24.39 12.00 -7.84
N ARG A 224 23.94 12.04 -9.11
CA ARG A 224 23.13 13.13 -9.69
C ARG A 224 21.65 12.73 -9.71
N PRO A 225 20.71 13.67 -9.51
CA PRO A 225 19.28 13.36 -9.54
C PRO A 225 18.78 13.20 -10.99
N VAL A 226 17.97 12.16 -11.22
CA VAL A 226 17.21 11.98 -12.47
C VAL A 226 15.90 12.74 -12.35
N ARG A 227 15.59 13.55 -13.38
CA ARG A 227 14.39 14.39 -13.49
C ARG A 227 13.14 13.59 -13.83
N SER A 228 12.00 14.18 -13.44
CA SER A 228 10.60 13.77 -13.56
C SER A 228 10.17 13.12 -14.87
N ALA A 229 9.46 12.00 -14.77
CA ALA A 229 8.62 11.46 -15.83
C ALA A 229 7.19 12.03 -15.74
N HIS A 230 6.61 12.32 -16.90
CA HIS A 230 5.27 12.90 -17.09
C HIS A 230 4.17 11.97 -16.55
N CYS A 231 3.10 12.57 -16.01
CA CYS A 231 1.91 11.88 -15.55
C CYS A 231 0.71 12.53 -16.26
N ALA A 232 0.24 11.93 -17.35
CA ALA A 232 -0.96 12.40 -18.02
C ALA A 232 -2.20 11.96 -17.21
N ALA A 233 -3.04 12.91 -16.80
CA ALA A 233 -4.42 12.63 -16.47
C ALA A 233 -5.15 12.35 -17.80
N THR A 234 -5.94 11.29 -17.97
CA THR A 234 -7.29 11.20 -17.41
C THR A 234 -7.82 9.80 -17.75
N SER A 235 -8.37 9.08 -16.78
CA SER A 235 -9.19 7.90 -17.04
C SER A 235 -10.29 7.81 -16.00
N TYR A 236 -11.54 7.73 -16.46
CA TYR A 236 -12.74 7.64 -15.64
C TYR A 236 -13.03 6.19 -15.25
N ALA A 237 -12.41 5.68 -14.20
CA ALA A 237 -12.81 4.37 -13.69
C ALA A 237 -14.17 4.49 -12.99
N SER A 238 -15.23 3.96 -13.60
CA SER A 238 -16.47 3.67 -12.88
C SER A 238 -16.29 2.33 -12.21
N ALA A 239 -16.20 2.31 -10.88
CA ALA A 239 -16.27 1.11 -10.07
C ALA A 239 -17.42 0.18 -10.52
N ALA A 240 -17.15 -0.75 -11.43
CA ALA A 240 -17.94 -1.97 -11.58
C ALA A 240 -17.57 -2.89 -10.42
N THR A 241 -17.73 -2.38 -9.21
CA THR A 241 -17.35 -3.12 -8.03
C THR A 241 -18.56 -3.94 -7.68
N THR A 242 -18.55 -5.24 -7.98
CA THR A 242 -19.04 -6.15 -6.95
C THR A 242 -18.07 -6.00 -5.79
N ALA A 243 -18.36 -5.14 -4.81
CA ALA A 243 -17.60 -5.08 -3.56
C ALA A 243 -17.88 -6.40 -2.83
N ARG A 244 -17.26 -7.48 -3.30
CA ARG A 244 -17.16 -8.69 -2.51
C ARG A 244 -16.08 -8.37 -1.49
N ARG A 245 -16.46 -8.32 -0.22
CA ARG A 245 -15.50 -8.55 0.84
C ARG A 245 -14.93 -9.94 0.59
N SER A 246 -13.76 -10.02 0.00
CA SER A 246 -13.01 -11.27 -0.02
C SER A 246 -12.73 -11.63 1.43
N PRO A 247 -13.05 -12.85 1.89
CA PRO A 247 -12.65 -13.29 3.22
C PRO A 247 -11.12 -13.16 3.31
N SER A 248 -10.64 -12.61 4.43
CA SER A 248 -9.23 -12.66 4.77
C SER A 248 -8.75 -14.11 4.61
N PRO A 249 -7.56 -14.38 4.03
CA PRO A 249 -7.05 -15.74 3.97
C PRO A 249 -7.05 -16.32 5.38
N ALA A 250 -7.64 -17.51 5.51
CA ALA A 250 -7.94 -18.16 6.78
C ALA A 250 -6.71 -18.12 7.71
N THR A 251 -6.96 -17.72 8.96
CA THR A 251 -6.01 -17.83 10.06
C THR A 251 -5.68 -19.32 10.31
N GLY A 252 -4.67 -19.82 9.61
CA GLY A 252 -4.05 -21.11 9.92
C GLY A 252 -3.47 -21.03 11.33
N GLY A 253 -3.95 -21.90 12.21
CA GLY A 253 -3.59 -21.91 13.62
C GLY A 253 -2.09 -21.96 13.85
N TRP A 254 -1.57 -21.00 14.59
CA TRP A 254 -0.19 -21.00 15.07
C TRP A 254 0.01 -22.14 16.07
N ALA A 255 0.77 -23.17 15.68
CA ALA A 255 1.27 -24.17 16.61
C ALA A 255 2.39 -23.54 17.47
N ARG A 256 2.19 -23.50 18.79
CA ARG A 256 3.23 -23.09 19.75
C ARG A 256 4.34 -24.14 19.76
N PRO A 257 5.64 -23.76 19.75
CA PRO A 257 6.71 -24.73 19.94
C PRO A 257 6.67 -25.28 21.37
N THR A 258 6.42 -26.58 21.52
CA THR A 258 6.62 -27.31 22.78
C THR A 258 8.11 -27.55 22.97
N THR A 259 8.70 -26.98 24.01
CA THR A 259 10.02 -27.35 24.50
C THR A 259 9.98 -28.76 25.07
N SER A 260 10.68 -29.71 24.43
CA SER A 260 10.94 -31.02 25.02
C SER A 260 12.12 -30.90 25.98
N SER A 261 11.90 -31.20 27.26
CA SER A 261 12.99 -31.48 28.19
C SER A 261 13.18 -32.99 28.25
N SER A 262 14.23 -33.49 27.62
CA SER A 262 14.71 -34.84 27.82
C SER A 262 15.38 -34.92 29.20
N ARG A 263 14.90 -35.83 30.05
CA ARG A 263 15.74 -36.47 31.07
C ARG A 263 15.62 -37.97 30.90
N ARG A 264 16.77 -38.57 30.62
CA ARG A 264 17.15 -39.97 30.83
C ARG A 264 18.51 -39.96 31.54
N PRO A 265 18.95 -41.06 32.13
CA PRO A 265 18.27 -42.34 32.29
C PRO A 265 17.61 -42.52 33.66
#